data_AF-A0A9E6DCX0-F1
#
_entry.id   AF-A0A9E6DCX0-F1
#
_cell.length_a   1.000
_cell.length_b   1.000
_cell.length_c   1.000
_cell.angle_alpha   90.00
_cell.angle_beta   90.00
_cell.angle_gamma   90.00
#
_symmetry.space_group_name_H-M   'P 1'
#
loop_
_entity.id
_entity.type
_entity.pdbx_description
1 polymer ?
#
loop_
_entity_poly.entity_id
_entity_poly.type
_entity_poly.pdbx_seq_one_letter_code
_entity_poly.pdbx_strand_id
1 'polypeptide(L)'
;MSQFNFSQAQLDSLLEKANTLEELDHIEKLWDLASQASIVGAEQIIKRNSFKFLKLAAPMLEHINFLAAANHINNDTIAAMREQLRLLHSKLHNTDKLAKTFMEEDSLAIELPEDKISASTVTNPVTTAASQARLNSPVPLNSRKYSSLATEYLSFFQGAFLNTNKMDKNKKYALIAIKNKERYQAVGEPLNIPWWFIAALHLLESSYNFQTHLHNGDPLKAKTTHVPKGRPNTGSAPFTWEQSATDALKKQKLDNLHDWCLSKTLFRWECYNGLGYRSKQVPSPYLWSFTSIYSKGKYIADGKWDENAKSAQCGAVALLKAFIELKVVSVQKS
;
A
#
# COMPACT_ATOMS: atom_id res chain seq x y z
N MET A 1 -22.00 6.05 17.91
CA MET A 1 -20.91 5.07 18.12
C MET A 1 -19.72 5.80 18.73
N SER A 2 -19.04 5.27 19.74
CA SER A 2 -18.02 6.03 20.48
C SER A 2 -16.81 6.35 19.60
N GLN A 3 -16.49 7.65 19.52
CA GLN A 3 -15.27 8.18 18.92
C GLN A 3 -14.08 7.70 19.77
N PHE A 4 -12.95 7.35 19.13
CA PHE A 4 -11.68 7.30 19.87
C PHE A 4 -11.34 8.75 20.19
N ASN A 5 -11.64 9.18 21.42
CA ASN A 5 -11.52 10.57 21.84
C ASN A 5 -10.52 10.61 22.99
N PHE A 6 -9.25 10.84 22.65
CA PHE A 6 -8.24 11.16 23.65
C PHE A 6 -8.39 12.65 23.95
N SER A 7 -9.12 12.96 25.02
CA SER A 7 -9.50 14.33 25.35
C SER A 7 -8.34 15.08 26.00
N GLN A 8 -8.36 16.41 25.91
CA GLN A 8 -7.42 17.27 26.63
C GLN A 8 -7.41 16.95 28.14
N ALA A 9 -8.59 16.68 28.72
CA ALA A 9 -8.68 16.30 30.14
C ALA A 9 -7.99 14.96 30.48
N GLN A 10 -7.93 14.01 29.53
CA GLN A 10 -7.17 12.77 29.72
C GLN A 10 -5.66 12.99 29.58
N LEU A 11 -5.24 13.93 28.72
CA LEU A 11 -3.84 14.35 28.60
C LEU A 11 -3.37 15.05 29.89
N ASP A 12 -4.12 16.03 30.35
CA ASP A 12 -3.77 16.83 31.54
C ASP A 12 -3.63 15.92 32.76
N SER A 13 -4.53 14.94 32.92
CA SER A 13 -4.49 13.92 33.98
C SER A 13 -3.26 13.00 33.91
N LEU A 14 -2.74 12.72 32.71
CA LEU A 14 -1.51 11.93 32.54
C LEU A 14 -0.27 12.78 32.81
N LEU A 15 -0.24 14.03 32.34
CA LEU A 15 0.86 14.96 32.55
C LEU A 15 1.06 15.30 34.04
N GLU A 16 -0.02 15.46 34.80
CA GLU A 16 0.03 15.70 36.25
C GLU A 16 0.63 14.53 37.04
N LYS A 17 0.62 13.31 36.48
CA LYS A 17 1.03 12.06 37.16
C LYS A 17 2.35 11.51 36.65
N ALA A 18 2.96 12.13 35.64
CA ALA A 18 4.24 11.71 35.13
C ALA A 18 5.34 12.06 36.13
N ASN A 19 6.12 11.06 36.53
CA ASN A 19 7.18 11.20 37.53
C ASN A 19 8.58 11.18 36.91
N THR A 20 8.69 10.85 35.63
CA THR A 20 9.97 10.81 34.90
C THR A 20 9.90 11.56 33.58
N LEU A 21 11.06 12.03 33.10
CA LEU A 21 11.19 12.65 31.78
C LEU A 21 10.84 11.69 30.63
N GLU A 22 11.07 10.39 30.83
CA GLU A 22 10.73 9.34 29.86
C GLU A 22 9.21 9.12 29.78
N GLU A 23 8.50 9.17 30.91
CA GLU A 23 7.02 9.14 30.93
C GLU A 23 6.43 10.37 30.23
N LEU A 24 6.98 11.57 30.45
CA LEU A 24 6.55 12.80 29.79
C LEU A 24 6.71 12.72 28.26
N ASP A 25 7.86 12.23 27.78
CA ASP A 25 8.12 12.04 26.35
C ASP A 25 7.15 11.02 25.72
N HIS A 26 6.81 9.94 26.44
CA HIS A 26 5.82 8.97 25.98
C HIS A 26 4.39 9.53 25.97
N ILE A 27 4.03 10.38 26.93
CA ILE A 27 2.73 11.06 26.96
C ILE A 27 2.61 12.06 25.80
N GLU A 28 3.65 12.84 25.52
CA GLU A 28 3.70 13.78 24.40
C GLU A 28 3.58 13.06 23.05
N LYS A 29 4.34 11.98 22.85
CA LYS A 29 4.25 11.14 21.64
C LYS A 29 2.87 10.50 21.49
N LEU A 30 2.28 10.03 22.59
CA LEU A 30 0.93 9.46 22.56
C LEU A 30 -0.12 10.52 22.18
N TRP A 31 0.00 11.74 22.71
CA TRP A 31 -0.85 12.87 22.35
C TRP A 31 -0.72 13.27 20.88
N ASP A 32 0.49 13.33 20.35
CA ASP A 32 0.74 13.64 18.95
C ASP A 32 0.13 12.60 18.02
N LEU A 33 0.26 11.32 18.35
CA LEU A 33 -0.31 10.23 17.57
C LEU A 33 -1.84 10.19 17.68
N ALA A 34 -2.39 10.43 18.87
CA ALA A 34 -3.84 10.49 19.08
C ALA A 34 -4.47 11.69 18.38
N SER A 35 -3.80 12.85 18.38
CA SER A 35 -4.20 14.03 17.62
C SER A 35 -4.17 13.77 16.11
N GLN A 36 -3.16 13.03 15.64
CA GLN A 36 -3.13 12.55 14.25
C GLN A 36 -4.27 11.57 13.92
N ALA A 37 -4.72 10.78 14.90
CA ALA A 37 -5.81 9.82 14.75
C ALA A 37 -7.22 10.46 14.86
N SER A 38 -7.41 11.50 15.69
CA SER A 38 -8.71 12.18 15.83
C SER A 38 -9.05 13.07 14.62
N ILE A 39 -8.04 13.63 13.96
CA ILE A 39 -8.16 14.34 12.66
C ILE A 39 -8.65 13.40 11.54
N VAL A 40 -8.53 12.07 11.71
CA VAL A 40 -9.01 11.04 10.75
C VAL A 40 -10.53 10.79 10.88
N GLY A 41 -11.23 11.47 11.80
CA GLY A 41 -12.63 11.23 12.13
C GLY A 41 -13.67 11.73 11.11
N ALA A 42 -14.13 10.85 10.22
CA ALA A 42 -15.54 10.74 9.83
C ALA A 42 -15.81 9.30 9.34
N GLU A 43 -16.95 8.71 9.71
CA GLU A 43 -17.33 7.32 9.43
C GLU A 43 -17.31 6.92 7.92
N GLN A 44 -17.16 7.90 7.02
CA GLN A 44 -16.95 7.69 5.58
C GLN A 44 -15.47 7.59 5.16
N ILE A 45 -14.53 8.11 5.97
CA ILE A 45 -13.07 8.16 5.73
C ILE A 45 -12.38 6.88 6.22
N ILE A 46 -12.90 6.27 7.28
CA ILE A 46 -12.50 4.94 7.80
C ILE A 46 -12.61 3.85 6.72
N LYS A 47 -13.54 3.98 5.77
CA LYS A 47 -13.66 3.06 4.62
C LYS A 47 -12.60 3.27 3.53
N ARG A 48 -11.91 4.42 3.50
CA ARG A 48 -10.97 4.82 2.43
C ARG A 48 -9.51 4.95 2.87
N ASN A 49 -9.24 5.20 4.16
CA ASN A 49 -7.91 5.49 4.71
C ASN A 49 -7.47 4.50 5.82
N SER A 50 -7.90 3.24 5.74
CA SER A 50 -7.65 2.24 6.78
C SER A 50 -6.16 2.03 7.09
N PHE A 51 -5.26 2.03 6.09
CA PHE A 51 -3.83 1.79 6.31
C PHE A 51 -3.08 2.84 7.13
N LYS A 52 -3.50 4.11 7.13
CA LYS A 52 -2.80 5.16 7.89
C LYS A 52 -3.14 5.15 9.37
N PHE A 53 -4.42 4.92 9.69
CA PHE A 53 -4.82 4.77 11.09
C PHE A 53 -4.08 3.60 11.73
N LEU A 54 -3.86 2.52 10.97
CA LEU A 54 -3.08 1.37 11.44
C LEU A 54 -1.62 1.74 11.67
N LYS A 55 -0.99 2.48 10.73
CA LYS A 55 0.36 3.05 10.88
C LYS A 55 0.56 3.89 12.15
N LEU A 56 -0.51 4.51 12.65
CA LEU A 56 -0.48 5.26 13.90
C LEU A 56 -0.81 4.39 15.12
N ALA A 57 -1.65 3.37 14.97
CA ALA A 57 -2.14 2.54 16.06
C ALA A 57 -1.05 1.70 16.73
N ALA A 58 -0.06 1.20 15.99
CA ALA A 58 1.04 0.41 16.57
C ALA A 58 1.95 1.27 17.49
N PRO A 59 2.48 2.43 17.03
CA PRO A 59 3.18 3.36 17.92
C PRO A 59 2.35 3.80 19.13
N MET A 60 1.05 4.07 18.95
CA MET A 60 0.16 4.44 20.07
C MET A 60 0.09 3.33 21.12
N LEU A 61 -0.03 2.07 20.68
CA LEU A 61 -0.11 0.94 21.60
C LEU A 61 1.21 0.71 22.34
N GLU A 62 2.36 0.98 21.71
CA GLU A 62 3.68 0.93 22.37
C GLU A 62 3.76 1.96 23.51
N HIS A 63 3.38 3.22 23.26
CA HIS A 63 3.38 4.25 24.31
C HIS A 63 2.35 3.95 25.42
N ILE A 64 1.15 3.49 25.06
CA ILE A 64 0.13 3.05 26.04
C ILE A 64 0.65 1.90 26.90
N ASN A 65 1.34 0.92 26.32
CA ASN A 65 1.88 -0.23 27.06
C ASN A 65 3.03 0.17 27.99
N PHE A 66 3.87 1.11 27.58
CA PHE A 66 4.91 1.67 28.42
C PHE A 66 4.32 2.38 29.65
N LEU A 67 3.34 3.27 29.44
CA LEU A 67 2.67 3.97 30.54
C LEU A 67 1.88 3.02 31.45
N ALA A 68 1.33 1.93 30.90
CA ALA A 68 0.64 0.89 31.68
C ALA A 68 1.56 0.08 32.61
N ALA A 69 2.86 0.06 32.33
CA ALA A 69 3.84 -0.64 33.17
C ALA A 69 4.26 0.21 34.38
N ALA A 70 3.92 1.50 34.41
CA ALA A 70 4.16 2.39 35.52
C ALA A 70 3.04 2.29 36.57
N ASN A 71 3.38 1.79 37.77
CA ASN A 71 2.40 1.49 38.83
C ASN A 71 1.64 2.72 39.37
N HIS A 72 2.12 3.94 39.12
CA HIS A 72 1.55 5.21 39.61
C HIS A 72 0.65 5.93 38.60
N ILE A 73 0.63 5.49 37.34
CA ILE A 73 -0.22 6.10 36.30
C ILE A 73 -1.62 5.44 36.32
N ASN A 74 -2.68 6.21 36.03
CA ASN A 74 -4.06 5.75 36.14
C ASN A 74 -4.37 4.58 35.17
N ASN A 75 -4.38 3.36 35.72
CA ASN A 75 -4.62 2.13 34.96
C ASN A 75 -6.00 2.06 34.30
N ASP A 76 -7.04 2.65 34.87
CA ASP A 76 -8.40 2.59 34.31
C ASP A 76 -8.53 3.43 33.03
N THR A 77 -7.88 4.59 33.01
CA THR A 77 -7.85 5.46 31.81
C THR A 77 -7.04 4.81 30.69
N ILE A 78 -5.88 4.24 31.03
CA ILE A 78 -5.03 3.50 30.08
C ILE A 78 -5.73 2.25 29.54
N ALA A 79 -6.43 1.50 30.39
CA ALA A 79 -7.20 0.33 29.98
C ALA A 79 -8.35 0.69 29.03
N ALA A 80 -9.08 1.77 29.33
CA ALA A 80 -10.14 2.27 28.46
C ALA A 80 -9.61 2.70 27.09
N MET A 81 -8.47 3.40 27.05
CA MET A 81 -7.82 3.81 25.79
C MET A 81 -7.37 2.60 24.97
N ARG A 82 -6.76 1.60 25.61
CA ARG A 82 -6.34 0.35 24.95
C ARG A 82 -7.54 -0.36 24.33
N GLU A 83 -8.66 -0.44 25.05
CA GLU A 83 -9.88 -1.12 24.57
C GLU A 83 -10.55 -0.37 23.42
N GLN A 84 -10.61 0.97 23.46
CA GLN A 84 -11.14 1.78 22.36
C GLN A 84 -10.29 1.63 21.09
N LEU A 85 -8.95 1.65 21.21
CA LEU A 85 -8.05 1.46 20.08
C LEU A 85 -8.23 0.07 19.46
N ARG A 86 -8.38 -0.97 20.29
CA ARG A 86 -8.66 -2.35 19.87
C ARG A 86 -9.98 -2.47 19.11
N LEU A 87 -11.05 -1.85 19.62
CA LEU A 87 -12.38 -1.88 19.00
C LEU A 87 -12.41 -1.13 17.66
N LEU A 88 -11.75 0.03 17.57
CA LEU A 88 -11.69 0.82 16.34
C LEU A 88 -10.86 0.10 15.25
N HIS A 89 -9.74 -0.49 15.64
CA HIS A 89 -8.90 -1.33 14.79
C HIS A 89 -9.68 -2.56 14.28
N SER A 90 -10.45 -3.25 15.14
CA SER A 90 -11.30 -4.39 14.75
C SER A 90 -12.36 -4.02 13.68
N LYS A 91 -13.02 -2.87 13.85
CA LYS A 91 -14.06 -2.38 12.91
C LYS A 91 -13.52 -1.97 11.54
N LEU A 92 -12.30 -1.43 11.48
CA LEU A 92 -11.59 -1.09 10.23
C LEU A 92 -11.24 -2.32 9.38
N HIS A 93 -10.98 -3.47 10.02
CA HIS A 93 -10.61 -4.70 9.33
C HIS A 93 -11.77 -5.61 8.93
N ASN A 94 -12.91 -5.50 9.61
CA ASN A 94 -14.10 -6.29 9.29
C ASN A 94 -14.98 -5.72 8.17
N THR A 95 -14.55 -4.65 7.46
CA THR A 95 -15.25 -4.19 6.26
C THR A 95 -14.41 -4.38 5.01
N ASP A 96 -14.72 -5.45 4.27
CA ASP A 96 -14.37 -5.76 2.86
C ASP A 96 -14.84 -4.67 1.85
N LYS A 97 -14.85 -3.39 2.24
CA LYS A 97 -15.46 -2.27 1.50
C LYS A 97 -14.48 -1.42 0.69
N LEU A 98 -13.21 -1.81 0.58
CA LEU A 98 -12.30 -1.23 -0.42
C LEU A 98 -12.67 -1.62 -1.86
N ALA A 99 -13.50 -2.66 -2.05
CA ALA A 99 -13.94 -3.15 -3.36
C ALA A 99 -15.22 -2.50 -3.93
N LYS A 100 -15.86 -1.53 -3.24
CA LYS A 100 -17.17 -0.99 -3.63
C LYS A 100 -17.21 0.55 -3.72
N THR A 101 -16.31 1.17 -4.47
CA THR A 101 -16.53 2.56 -4.91
C THR A 101 -16.41 2.61 -6.43
N PHE A 102 -17.55 2.87 -7.09
CA PHE A 102 -17.78 2.96 -8.53
C PHE A 102 -17.53 1.69 -9.36
N MET A 103 -18.53 0.80 -9.32
CA MET A 103 -18.88 -0.08 -10.43
C MET A 103 -20.37 0.17 -10.72
N GLU A 104 -20.71 1.33 -11.27
CA GLU A 104 -22.00 1.45 -11.97
C GLU A 104 -21.82 0.73 -13.31
N GLU A 105 -22.70 -0.22 -13.58
CA GLU A 105 -22.63 -1.20 -14.67
C GLU A 105 -22.79 -0.60 -16.08
N ASP A 106 -22.93 0.72 -16.21
CA ASP A 106 -23.47 1.34 -17.43
C ASP A 106 -22.45 2.04 -18.34
N SER A 107 -21.21 1.53 -18.40
CA SER A 107 -20.19 2.04 -19.35
C SER A 107 -19.48 0.94 -20.15
N LEU A 108 -20.17 -0.21 -20.31
CA LEU A 108 -19.64 -1.45 -20.86
C LEU A 108 -20.06 -1.72 -22.31
N ALA A 109 -19.75 -0.80 -23.21
CA ALA A 109 -19.64 -1.12 -24.64
C ALA A 109 -18.41 -0.41 -25.20
N ILE A 110 -17.25 -1.08 -25.22
CA ILE A 110 -16.06 -0.57 -25.91
C ILE A 110 -15.34 -1.73 -26.61
N GLU A 111 -15.34 -1.66 -27.94
CA GLU A 111 -14.45 -2.38 -28.83
C GLU A 111 -13.02 -1.87 -28.67
N LEU A 112 -12.05 -2.79 -28.61
CA LEU A 112 -10.62 -2.46 -28.55
C LEU A 112 -10.22 -1.73 -29.85
N PRO A 113 -9.69 -0.49 -29.82
CA PRO A 113 -9.14 0.12 -31.02
C PRO A 113 -7.90 -0.68 -31.44
N GLU A 114 -7.89 -1.23 -32.66
CA GLU A 114 -6.81 -2.08 -33.16
C GLU A 114 -5.50 -1.34 -33.49
N ASP A 115 -5.45 0.00 -33.40
CA ASP A 115 -4.28 0.75 -33.88
C ASP A 115 -3.48 1.48 -32.80
N LYS A 116 -2.18 1.13 -32.76
CA LYS A 116 -1.04 1.76 -32.06
C LYS A 116 -0.86 1.49 -30.55
N ILE A 117 -0.60 0.24 -30.20
CA ILE A 117 0.05 -0.11 -28.92
C ILE A 117 1.55 -0.32 -29.15
N SER A 118 2.38 0.70 -28.94
CA SER A 118 3.82 0.51 -28.81
C SER A 118 4.10 -0.23 -27.49
N ALA A 119 4.61 -1.46 -27.57
CA ALA A 119 4.89 -2.30 -26.41
C ALA A 119 5.99 -1.70 -25.52
N SER A 120 5.71 -1.57 -24.22
CA SER A 120 6.74 -1.17 -23.24
C SER A 120 7.59 -2.39 -22.84
N THR A 121 8.91 -2.25 -22.84
CA THR A 121 9.84 -3.36 -22.58
C THR A 121 10.32 -3.41 -21.12
N VAL A 122 10.29 -4.60 -20.52
CA VAL A 122 10.95 -4.94 -19.25
C VAL A 122 12.07 -5.94 -19.54
N THR A 123 13.31 -5.64 -19.13
CA THR A 123 14.48 -6.50 -19.37
C THR A 123 14.70 -7.49 -18.23
N ASN A 124 15.19 -8.69 -18.56
CA ASN A 124 15.65 -9.69 -17.58
C ASN A 124 17.18 -9.78 -17.59
N PRO A 125 17.88 -9.64 -16.45
CA PRO A 125 19.25 -10.13 -16.36
C PRO A 125 19.22 -11.67 -16.36
N VAL A 126 20.12 -12.25 -17.14
CA VAL A 126 20.27 -13.67 -17.52
C VAL A 126 19.89 -14.69 -16.44
N THR A 127 19.07 -15.68 -16.81
CA THR A 127 19.18 -17.06 -16.26
C THR A 127 18.70 -18.04 -17.33
N THR A 128 19.57 -19.00 -17.63
CA THR A 128 19.47 -20.02 -18.69
C THR A 128 18.20 -20.87 -18.56
N ALA A 129 17.78 -21.45 -19.67
CA ALA A 129 16.62 -22.32 -19.83
C ALA A 129 16.65 -23.57 -18.92
N ALA A 130 16.29 -23.40 -17.64
CA ALA A 130 15.86 -24.50 -16.78
C ALA A 130 14.34 -24.66 -16.92
N SER A 131 13.86 -25.90 -16.90
CA SER A 131 12.44 -26.23 -17.04
C SER A 131 11.58 -25.39 -16.08
N GLN A 132 10.52 -24.79 -16.63
CA GLN A 132 9.62 -23.86 -15.93
C GLN A 132 8.79 -24.58 -14.87
N ALA A 133 9.39 -24.90 -13.72
CA ALA A 133 8.68 -25.46 -12.59
C ALA A 133 7.67 -24.42 -12.07
N ARG A 134 6.38 -24.75 -12.14
CA ARG A 134 5.33 -23.93 -11.52
C ARG A 134 5.55 -23.91 -10.00
N LEU A 135 5.51 -22.72 -9.42
CA LEU A 135 5.72 -22.52 -7.99
C LEU A 135 4.38 -22.25 -7.30
N ASN A 136 4.19 -22.86 -6.12
CA ASN A 136 3.01 -22.70 -5.29
C ASN A 136 3.44 -22.29 -3.87
N SER A 137 3.15 -21.04 -3.49
CA SER A 137 3.47 -20.49 -2.17
C SER A 137 4.89 -20.82 -1.66
N PRO A 138 5.95 -20.55 -2.45
CA PRO A 138 7.32 -20.77 -1.99
C PRO A 138 7.65 -19.89 -0.79
N VAL A 139 8.61 -20.34 0.02
CA VAL A 139 9.10 -19.60 1.19
C VAL A 139 10.14 -18.56 0.73
N PRO A 140 9.90 -17.24 0.87
CA PRO A 140 10.88 -16.22 0.53
C PRO A 140 12.00 -16.14 1.55
N LEU A 141 13.14 -15.62 1.10
CA LEU A 141 14.29 -15.26 1.89
C LEU A 141 13.93 -14.14 2.88
N ASN A 142 14.41 -14.28 4.11
CA ASN A 142 14.39 -13.21 5.12
C ASN A 142 15.56 -12.24 4.87
N SER A 143 15.45 -11.42 3.83
CA SER A 143 16.43 -10.38 3.49
C SER A 143 15.74 -9.09 3.10
N ARG A 144 16.45 -7.97 3.26
CA ARG A 144 16.06 -6.64 2.80
C ARG A 144 16.99 -6.09 1.70
N LYS A 145 18.04 -6.83 1.35
CA LYS A 145 19.07 -6.40 0.38
C LYS A 145 18.68 -6.85 -1.02
N TYR A 146 18.61 -5.91 -1.97
CA TYR A 146 18.29 -6.21 -3.37
C TYR A 146 19.19 -7.32 -3.95
N SER A 147 20.50 -7.27 -3.70
CA SER A 147 21.46 -8.26 -4.22
C SER A 147 21.14 -9.69 -3.84
N SER A 148 20.54 -9.92 -2.66
CA SER A 148 20.12 -11.24 -2.20
C SER A 148 18.76 -11.66 -2.77
N LEU A 149 17.90 -10.70 -3.13
CA LEU A 149 16.51 -10.96 -3.52
C LEU A 149 16.32 -11.05 -5.05
N ALA A 150 17.25 -10.52 -5.84
CA ALA A 150 17.10 -10.39 -7.30
C ALA A 150 16.73 -11.72 -7.99
N THR A 151 17.51 -12.79 -7.73
CA THR A 151 17.27 -14.11 -8.32
C THR A 151 15.95 -14.72 -7.86
N GLU A 152 15.58 -14.54 -6.59
CA GLU A 152 14.31 -15.02 -6.06
C GLU A 152 13.12 -14.35 -6.76
N TYR A 153 13.15 -13.02 -6.93
CA TYR A 153 12.10 -12.30 -7.65
C TYR A 153 11.88 -12.85 -9.06
N LEU A 154 12.98 -13.09 -9.79
CA LEU A 154 12.90 -13.63 -11.15
C LEU A 154 12.35 -15.06 -11.15
N SER A 155 12.85 -15.91 -10.25
CA SER A 155 12.38 -17.29 -10.09
C SER A 155 10.89 -17.35 -9.75
N PHE A 156 10.44 -16.55 -8.78
CA PHE A 156 9.04 -16.48 -8.38
C PHE A 156 8.17 -15.96 -9.53
N PHE A 157 8.61 -14.94 -10.26
CA PHE A 157 7.86 -14.41 -11.39
C PHE A 157 7.71 -15.43 -12.52
N GLN A 158 8.78 -16.17 -12.83
CA GLN A 158 8.79 -17.21 -13.85
C GLN A 158 7.89 -18.39 -13.46
N GLY A 159 7.96 -18.84 -12.20
CA GLY A 159 7.15 -19.94 -11.69
C GLY A 159 5.70 -19.57 -11.35
N ALA A 160 5.37 -18.28 -11.28
CA ALA A 160 4.03 -17.80 -10.95
C ALA A 160 3.03 -18.00 -12.09
N PHE A 161 1.85 -18.51 -11.74
CA PHE A 161 0.67 -18.53 -12.62
C PHE A 161 -0.51 -17.81 -11.96
N LEU A 162 -1.41 -17.27 -12.78
CA LEU A 162 -2.59 -16.56 -12.28
C LEU A 162 -3.60 -17.53 -11.66
N ASN A 163 -4.25 -17.09 -10.59
CA ASN A 163 -5.39 -17.79 -10.02
C ASN A 163 -6.59 -17.66 -10.97
N THR A 164 -7.06 -18.78 -11.52
CA THR A 164 -8.15 -18.84 -12.50
C THR A 164 -9.41 -18.14 -12.02
N ASN A 165 -9.76 -18.29 -10.74
CA ASN A 165 -10.95 -17.66 -10.13
C ASN A 165 -10.84 -16.13 -10.01
N LYS A 166 -9.68 -15.54 -10.31
CA LYS A 166 -9.42 -14.10 -10.22
C LYS A 166 -9.04 -13.48 -11.56
N MET A 167 -8.98 -14.26 -12.65
CA MET A 167 -8.54 -13.79 -13.96
C MET A 167 -9.41 -12.66 -14.50
N ASP A 168 -10.74 -12.77 -14.44
CA ASP A 168 -11.65 -11.71 -14.94
C ASP A 168 -11.46 -10.39 -14.18
N LYS A 169 -11.36 -10.48 -12.85
CA LYS A 169 -11.10 -9.32 -11.99
C LYS A 169 -9.74 -8.69 -12.32
N ASN A 170 -8.71 -9.52 -12.53
CA ASN A 170 -7.37 -9.06 -12.89
C ASN A 170 -7.34 -8.38 -14.28
N LYS A 171 -7.97 -9.01 -15.28
CA LYS A 171 -8.12 -8.45 -16.63
C LYS A 171 -8.86 -7.11 -16.60
N LYS A 172 -9.92 -6.99 -15.79
CA LYS A 172 -10.65 -5.73 -15.59
C LYS A 172 -9.74 -4.62 -15.06
N TYR A 173 -8.90 -4.91 -14.07
CA TYR A 173 -7.94 -3.93 -13.56
C TYR A 173 -6.90 -3.52 -14.61
N ALA A 174 -6.44 -4.45 -15.44
CA ALA A 174 -5.53 -4.15 -16.53
C ALA A 174 -6.18 -3.24 -17.59
N LEU A 175 -7.43 -3.51 -17.98
CA LEU A 175 -8.16 -2.69 -18.95
C LEU A 175 -8.41 -1.25 -18.43
N ILE A 176 -8.73 -1.08 -17.14
CA ILE A 176 -8.85 0.26 -16.53
C ILE A 176 -7.52 1.02 -16.61
N ALA A 177 -6.40 0.34 -16.34
CA ALA A 177 -5.08 0.96 -16.46
C ALA A 177 -4.75 1.35 -17.91
N ILE A 178 -5.03 0.47 -18.87
CA ILE A 178 -4.80 0.73 -20.31
C ILE A 178 -5.65 1.93 -20.77
N LYS A 179 -6.91 2.01 -20.37
CA LYS A 179 -7.78 3.16 -20.67
C LYS A 179 -7.21 4.50 -20.18
N ASN A 180 -6.44 4.48 -19.09
CA ASN A 180 -5.81 5.67 -18.51
C ASN A 180 -4.30 5.75 -18.79
N LYS A 181 -3.79 4.98 -19.76
CA LYS A 181 -2.35 4.88 -20.07
C LYS A 181 -1.70 6.24 -20.28
N GLU A 182 -2.35 7.13 -21.04
CA GLU A 182 -1.83 8.47 -21.33
C GLU A 182 -1.58 9.30 -20.08
N ARG A 183 -2.46 9.21 -19.06
CA ARG A 183 -2.28 9.91 -17.78
C ARG A 183 -1.06 9.39 -17.03
N TYR A 184 -0.85 8.08 -17.05
CA TYR A 184 0.33 7.47 -16.45
C TYR A 184 1.61 7.83 -17.21
N GLN A 185 1.56 7.92 -18.55
CA GLN A 185 2.68 8.36 -19.38
C GLN A 185 3.04 9.82 -19.12
N ALA A 186 2.05 10.71 -19.00
CA ALA A 186 2.28 12.13 -18.71
C ALA A 186 3.06 12.34 -17.39
N VAL A 187 2.88 11.45 -16.41
CA VAL A 187 3.66 11.44 -15.16
C VAL A 187 4.99 10.71 -15.32
N GLY A 188 4.98 9.57 -16.01
CA GLY A 188 6.11 8.65 -16.09
C GLY A 188 7.23 9.12 -17.00
N GLU A 189 6.93 9.65 -18.18
CA GLU A 189 7.92 10.06 -19.18
C GLU A 189 8.89 11.12 -18.64
N PRO A 190 8.44 12.22 -17.98
CA PRO A 190 9.35 13.20 -17.39
C PRO A 190 10.20 12.66 -16.22
N LEU A 191 9.77 11.56 -15.59
CA LEU A 191 10.45 10.93 -14.45
C LEU A 191 11.26 9.70 -14.85
N ASN A 192 11.19 9.30 -16.12
CA ASN A 192 11.70 8.05 -16.64
C ASN A 192 11.17 6.81 -15.89
N ILE A 193 9.86 6.81 -15.56
CA ILE A 193 9.16 5.72 -14.88
C ILE A 193 8.16 5.08 -15.86
N PRO A 194 8.17 3.75 -16.06
CA PRO A 194 7.21 3.11 -16.95
C PRO A 194 5.76 3.31 -16.48
N TRP A 195 4.85 3.63 -17.41
CA TRP A 195 3.44 3.87 -17.11
C TRP A 195 2.79 2.71 -16.33
N TRP A 196 3.15 1.47 -16.66
CA TRP A 196 2.60 0.26 -16.03
C TRP A 196 3.07 0.10 -14.57
N PHE A 197 4.23 0.68 -14.22
CA PHE A 197 4.73 0.72 -12.85
C PHE A 197 3.84 1.63 -11.99
N ILE A 198 3.53 2.82 -12.52
CA ILE A 198 2.66 3.81 -11.87
C ILE A 198 1.23 3.28 -11.76
N ALA A 199 0.72 2.63 -12.81
CA ALA A 199 -0.61 2.02 -12.79
C ALA A 199 -0.73 0.97 -11.66
N ALA A 200 0.25 0.09 -11.50
CA ALA A 200 0.24 -0.89 -10.42
C ALA A 200 0.22 -0.24 -9.02
N LEU A 201 1.03 0.81 -8.80
CA LEU A 201 0.96 1.59 -7.57
C LEU A 201 -0.42 2.22 -7.38
N HIS A 202 -0.96 2.87 -8.42
CA HIS A 202 -2.24 3.57 -8.32
C HIS A 202 -3.41 2.61 -7.98
N LEU A 203 -3.40 1.40 -8.54
CA LEU A 203 -4.32 0.32 -8.16
C LEU A 203 -4.19 -0.03 -6.68
N LEU A 204 -2.97 -0.27 -6.23
CA LEU A 204 -2.70 -0.80 -4.90
C LEU A 204 -2.93 0.24 -3.79
N GLU A 205 -2.64 1.51 -4.07
CA GLU A 205 -2.74 2.60 -3.11
C GLU A 205 -4.15 3.22 -3.06
N SER A 206 -4.90 3.19 -4.17
CA SER A 206 -6.17 3.96 -4.24
C SER A 206 -7.23 3.39 -5.17
N SER A 207 -7.07 2.16 -5.66
CA SER A 207 -8.01 1.54 -6.61
C SER A 207 -8.31 2.42 -7.83
N TYR A 208 -7.27 3.10 -8.35
CA TYR A 208 -7.36 4.03 -9.47
C TYR A 208 -8.18 5.32 -9.24
N ASN A 209 -8.25 5.81 -8.00
CA ASN A 209 -8.99 7.04 -7.71
C ASN A 209 -8.20 8.31 -8.11
N PHE A 210 -8.46 8.79 -9.31
CA PHE A 210 -7.90 10.02 -9.86
C PHE A 210 -8.38 11.32 -9.19
N GLN A 211 -9.27 11.26 -8.19
CA GLN A 211 -9.71 12.43 -7.42
C GLN A 211 -8.93 12.60 -6.10
N THR A 212 -7.96 11.72 -5.85
CA THR A 212 -7.18 11.69 -4.60
C THR A 212 -5.69 11.71 -4.85
N HIS A 213 -4.94 12.22 -3.87
CA HIS A 213 -3.49 12.25 -3.87
C HIS A 213 -2.91 10.83 -3.89
N LEU A 214 -2.01 10.54 -4.84
CA LEU A 214 -1.31 9.24 -4.90
C LEU A 214 -0.49 8.95 -3.63
N HIS A 215 -0.07 10.00 -2.91
CA HIS A 215 0.64 9.83 -1.65
C HIS A 215 -0.11 8.94 -0.67
N ASN A 216 -1.41 9.19 -0.53
CA ASN A 216 -2.07 8.98 0.74
C ASN A 216 -3.62 8.90 0.64
N GLY A 217 -4.23 9.18 -0.52
CA GLY A 217 -5.68 9.10 -0.70
C GLY A 217 -6.48 10.34 -0.27
N ASP A 218 -5.82 11.43 0.16
CA ASP A 218 -6.51 12.68 0.50
C ASP A 218 -7.12 13.32 -0.76
N PRO A 219 -8.22 14.09 -0.67
CA PRO A 219 -8.79 14.77 -1.83
C PRO A 219 -7.81 15.77 -2.45
N LEU A 220 -7.75 15.84 -3.79
CA LEU A 220 -6.91 16.79 -4.52
C LEU A 220 -7.30 18.29 -4.34
N LYS A 221 -8.35 18.57 -3.58
CA LYS A 221 -8.90 19.92 -3.35
C LYS A 221 -8.05 20.78 -2.42
N ALA A 222 -7.11 20.19 -1.71
CA ALA A 222 -6.22 20.86 -0.78
C ALA A 222 -4.89 20.11 -0.73
N LYS A 223 -3.89 20.64 -0.01
CA LYS A 223 -2.70 19.85 0.31
C LYS A 223 -3.08 18.68 1.23
N THR A 224 -2.30 17.61 1.21
CA THR A 224 -2.47 16.47 2.10
C THR A 224 -2.47 16.91 3.56
N THR A 225 -3.50 16.52 4.28
CA THR A 225 -3.60 16.75 5.73
C THR A 225 -3.04 15.56 6.50
N HIS A 226 -3.07 14.38 5.89
CA HIS A 226 -2.49 13.17 6.42
C HIS A 226 -1.05 12.96 5.93
N VAL A 227 -0.29 12.13 6.65
CA VAL A 227 1.12 11.86 6.32
C VAL A 227 1.24 11.23 4.92
N PRO A 228 2.18 11.70 4.07
CA PRO A 228 3.02 12.88 4.29
C PRO A 228 2.20 14.18 4.17
N LYS A 229 2.23 15.00 5.24
CA LYS A 229 1.43 16.24 5.32
C LYS A 229 2.02 17.32 4.42
N GLY A 230 1.17 18.26 3.98
CA GLY A 230 1.57 19.46 3.25
C GLY A 230 1.98 19.21 1.80
N ARG A 231 1.58 18.09 1.18
CA ARG A 231 1.90 17.73 -0.21
C ARG A 231 0.75 18.02 -1.17
N PRO A 232 1.03 18.32 -2.45
CA PRO A 232 2.32 18.64 -3.04
C PRO A 232 2.98 19.88 -2.42
N ASN A 233 4.31 19.91 -2.40
CA ASN A 233 5.05 21.04 -1.82
C ASN A 233 4.97 22.31 -2.68
N THR A 234 4.70 22.15 -3.98
CA THR A 234 4.65 23.22 -4.97
C THR A 234 3.29 23.26 -5.66
N GLY A 235 2.93 24.43 -6.22
CA GLY A 235 1.63 24.66 -6.85
C GLY A 235 0.53 25.04 -5.85
N SER A 236 -0.67 25.28 -6.38
CA SER A 236 -1.86 25.70 -5.64
C SER A 236 -3.02 24.75 -5.92
N ALA A 237 -3.82 24.48 -4.90
CA ALA A 237 -5.00 23.64 -5.04
C ALA A 237 -6.14 24.35 -5.82
N PRO A 238 -7.04 23.61 -6.48
CA PRO A 238 -7.08 22.16 -6.60
C PRO A 238 -5.95 21.62 -7.47
N PHE A 239 -5.33 20.53 -7.03
CA PHE A 239 -4.25 19.86 -7.77
C PHE A 239 -4.83 18.92 -8.83
N THR A 240 -4.10 18.73 -9.93
CA THR A 240 -4.34 17.58 -10.80
C THR A 240 -3.78 16.32 -10.16
N TRP A 241 -4.27 15.16 -10.59
CA TRP A 241 -3.71 13.89 -10.12
C TRP A 241 -2.24 13.76 -10.53
N GLU A 242 -1.89 14.22 -11.73
CA GLU A 242 -0.54 14.19 -12.28
C GLU A 242 0.43 15.01 -11.41
N GLN A 243 0.04 16.23 -11.00
CA GLN A 243 0.83 17.04 -10.07
C GLN A 243 1.08 16.31 -8.74
N SER A 244 0.03 15.67 -8.20
CA SER A 244 0.18 14.89 -6.98
C SER A 244 1.02 13.63 -7.16
N ALA A 245 0.87 12.93 -8.28
CA ALA A 245 1.59 11.69 -8.56
C ALA A 245 3.08 11.98 -8.74
N THR A 246 3.43 13.07 -9.44
CA THR A 246 4.82 13.53 -9.57
C THR A 246 5.45 13.85 -8.22
N ASP A 247 4.78 14.57 -7.32
CA ASP A 247 5.32 14.84 -5.96
C ASP A 247 5.51 13.52 -5.17
N ALA A 248 4.55 12.59 -5.27
CA ALA A 248 4.63 11.29 -4.61
C ALA A 248 5.81 10.45 -5.07
N LEU A 249 6.00 10.31 -6.38
CA LEU A 249 7.08 9.51 -6.95
C LEU A 249 8.46 10.11 -6.65
N LYS A 250 8.59 11.45 -6.72
CA LYS A 250 9.82 12.16 -6.31
C LYS A 250 10.12 11.99 -4.83
N LYS A 251 9.10 12.10 -3.96
CA LYS A 251 9.28 11.88 -2.52
C LYS A 251 9.79 10.47 -2.22
N GLN A 252 9.36 9.47 -2.99
CA GLN A 252 9.79 8.08 -2.87
C GLN A 252 11.14 7.81 -3.55
N LYS A 253 11.81 8.85 -4.09
CA LYS A 253 13.09 8.75 -4.80
C LYS A 253 13.06 7.74 -5.95
N LEU A 254 11.93 7.70 -6.65
CA LEU A 254 11.74 6.86 -7.84
C LEU A 254 12.04 7.63 -9.13
N ASP A 255 12.21 8.94 -9.04
CA ASP A 255 12.69 9.80 -10.12
C ASP A 255 14.18 9.55 -10.42
N ASN A 256 14.58 9.73 -11.67
CA ASN A 256 15.96 9.57 -12.16
C ASN A 256 16.51 8.13 -12.09
N LEU A 257 15.65 7.13 -11.96
CA LEU A 257 16.03 5.73 -12.09
C LEU A 257 15.97 5.33 -13.57
N HIS A 258 17.02 4.67 -14.06
CA HIS A 258 17.15 4.32 -15.48
C HIS A 258 16.95 2.83 -15.77
N ASP A 259 16.90 2.00 -14.74
CA ASP A 259 16.95 0.55 -14.85
C ASP A 259 15.67 -0.11 -14.31
N TRP A 260 14.71 -0.32 -15.20
CA TRP A 260 13.41 -0.95 -14.89
C TRP A 260 13.38 -2.44 -15.21
N CYS A 261 14.51 -3.13 -15.06
CA CYS A 261 14.55 -4.58 -15.19
C CYS A 261 13.59 -5.24 -14.18
N LEU A 262 13.11 -6.43 -14.52
CA LEU A 262 12.02 -7.07 -13.78
C LEU A 262 12.31 -7.21 -12.28
N SER A 263 13.52 -7.65 -11.91
CA SER A 263 13.92 -7.81 -10.51
C SER A 263 13.91 -6.49 -9.72
N LYS A 264 14.38 -5.38 -10.34
CA LYS A 264 14.37 -4.06 -9.70
C LYS A 264 12.96 -3.50 -9.59
N THR A 265 12.13 -3.72 -10.60
CA THR A 265 10.70 -3.39 -10.59
C THR A 265 9.99 -4.05 -9.41
N LEU A 266 10.12 -5.38 -9.27
CA LEU A 266 9.51 -6.14 -8.18
C LEU A 266 10.01 -5.69 -6.81
N PHE A 267 11.32 -5.48 -6.68
CA PHE A 267 11.93 -4.95 -5.46
C PHE A 267 11.36 -3.56 -5.09
N ARG A 268 11.23 -2.65 -6.06
CA ARG A 268 10.70 -1.30 -5.84
C ARG A 268 9.25 -1.30 -5.42
N TRP A 269 8.40 -2.11 -6.05
CA TRP A 269 7.01 -2.27 -5.60
C TRP A 269 6.94 -2.82 -4.17
N GLU A 270 7.76 -3.82 -3.83
CA GLU A 270 7.78 -4.33 -2.46
C GLU A 270 8.28 -3.29 -1.46
N CYS A 271 9.32 -2.51 -1.81
CA CYS A 271 9.80 -1.41 -0.98
C CYS A 271 8.74 -0.31 -0.80
N TYR A 272 7.95 -0.03 -1.83
CA TYR A 272 6.87 0.96 -1.76
C TYR A 272 5.84 0.60 -0.68
N ASN A 273 5.47 -0.68 -0.62
CA ASN A 273 4.60 -1.21 0.44
C ASN A 273 5.32 -1.37 1.79
N GLY A 274 6.55 -1.91 1.75
CA GLY A 274 7.36 -2.30 2.89
C GLY A 274 7.73 -3.80 2.87
N LEU A 275 8.95 -4.09 3.34
CA LEU A 275 9.58 -5.43 3.34
C LEU A 275 9.25 -6.28 4.59
N GLY A 276 8.20 -5.94 5.35
CA GLY A 276 7.87 -6.62 6.63
C GLY A 276 7.57 -8.11 6.48
N TYR A 277 6.97 -8.49 5.34
CA TYR A 277 6.62 -9.88 5.00
C TYR A 277 7.83 -10.82 4.92
N ARG A 278 9.03 -10.28 4.64
CA ARG A 278 10.29 -11.04 4.58
C ARG A 278 10.63 -11.71 5.90
N SER A 279 10.41 -11.03 7.02
CA SER A 279 10.62 -11.61 8.37
C SER A 279 9.59 -12.68 8.76
N LYS A 280 8.45 -12.72 8.06
CA LYS A 280 7.43 -13.76 8.23
C LYS A 280 7.63 -14.92 7.26
N GLN A 281 8.59 -14.80 6.35
CA GLN A 281 8.83 -15.74 5.26
C GLN A 281 7.52 -16.10 4.53
N VAL A 282 6.71 -15.08 4.25
CA VAL A 282 5.50 -15.19 3.44
C VAL A 282 5.62 -14.24 2.26
N PRO A 283 5.31 -14.67 1.02
CA PRO A 283 5.32 -13.78 -0.12
C PRO A 283 4.37 -12.61 0.09
N SER A 284 4.84 -11.37 -0.14
CA SER A 284 4.01 -10.19 0.07
C SER A 284 2.73 -10.24 -0.80
N PRO A 285 1.53 -10.15 -0.23
CA PRO A 285 0.29 -10.08 -1.00
C PRO A 285 0.24 -8.84 -1.90
N TYR A 286 0.95 -7.77 -1.55
CA TYR A 286 1.08 -6.56 -2.38
C TYR A 286 1.69 -6.87 -3.75
N LEU A 287 2.68 -7.77 -3.79
CA LEU A 287 3.25 -8.26 -5.04
C LEU A 287 2.44 -9.43 -5.62
N TRP A 288 2.18 -10.45 -4.81
CA TRP A 288 1.91 -11.80 -5.30
C TRP A 288 0.45 -12.23 -5.16
N SER A 289 -0.44 -11.44 -4.54
CA SER A 289 -1.85 -11.82 -4.45
C SER A 289 -2.46 -12.00 -5.84
N PHE A 290 -3.36 -12.99 -5.95
CA PHE A 290 -3.94 -13.51 -7.20
C PHE A 290 -2.97 -14.31 -8.09
N THR A 291 -1.77 -14.62 -7.61
CA THR A 291 -0.88 -15.60 -8.24
C THR A 291 -0.74 -16.85 -7.35
N SER A 292 -0.21 -17.93 -7.92
CA SER A 292 0.15 -19.14 -7.19
C SER A 292 1.20 -18.94 -6.09
N ILE A 293 1.97 -17.85 -6.15
CA ILE A 293 3.03 -17.54 -5.19
C ILE A 293 2.47 -17.11 -3.83
N TYR A 294 1.21 -16.65 -3.74
CA TYR A 294 0.60 -16.25 -2.49
C TYR A 294 -0.66 -17.05 -2.18
N SER A 295 -0.74 -17.60 -0.97
CA SER A 295 -1.92 -18.34 -0.48
C SER A 295 -2.66 -17.61 0.64
N LYS A 296 -1.96 -17.28 1.72
CA LYS A 296 -2.49 -16.63 2.94
C LYS A 296 -1.35 -16.03 3.77
N GLY A 297 -1.70 -15.36 4.85
CA GLY A 297 -0.78 -14.63 5.69
C GLY A 297 -0.75 -13.17 5.28
N LYS A 298 -1.22 -12.28 6.13
CA LYS A 298 -1.07 -10.84 5.90
C LYS A 298 -0.93 -10.07 7.19
N TYR A 299 -0.26 -8.93 7.10
CA TYR A 299 -0.48 -7.88 8.08
C TYR A 299 -1.90 -7.39 7.87
N ILE A 300 -2.79 -7.83 8.75
CA ILE A 300 -4.15 -7.29 8.77
C ILE A 300 -4.06 -5.85 9.23
N ALA A 301 -3.14 -5.53 10.14
CA ALA A 301 -2.77 -4.18 10.50
C ALA A 301 -1.28 -4.03 10.74
N ASP A 302 -0.86 -2.79 10.97
CA ASP A 302 0.48 -2.46 11.42
C ASP A 302 0.87 -3.24 12.66
N GLY A 303 2.00 -3.95 12.53
CA GLY A 303 2.49 -4.91 13.52
C GLY A 303 1.63 -6.17 13.67
N LYS A 304 0.34 -6.13 13.33
CA LYS A 304 -0.59 -7.25 13.52
C LYS A 304 -0.58 -8.20 12.34
N TRP A 305 0.27 -9.19 12.48
CA TRP A 305 0.34 -10.35 11.62
C TRP A 305 -0.83 -11.30 11.86
N ASP A 306 -1.47 -11.77 10.79
CA ASP A 306 -2.42 -12.87 10.79
C ASP A 306 -1.99 -13.87 9.71
N GLU A 307 -1.61 -15.08 10.12
CA GLU A 307 -1.15 -16.16 9.26
C GLU A 307 -2.24 -16.77 8.36
N ASN A 308 -3.52 -16.58 8.71
CA ASN A 308 -4.66 -17.20 8.05
C ASN A 308 -5.42 -16.22 7.15
N ALA A 309 -5.29 -14.92 7.40
CA ALA A 309 -5.94 -13.91 6.59
C ALA A 309 -5.44 -13.91 5.14
N LYS A 310 -6.37 -13.70 4.20
CA LYS A 310 -6.12 -13.67 2.75
C LYS A 310 -6.33 -12.25 2.20
N SER A 311 -5.53 -11.88 1.20
CA SER A 311 -5.78 -10.66 0.44
C SER A 311 -6.87 -10.86 -0.62
N ALA A 312 -7.81 -9.92 -0.69
CA ALA A 312 -8.83 -9.81 -1.73
C ALA A 312 -8.46 -8.80 -2.84
N GLN A 313 -7.30 -8.16 -2.69
CA GLN A 313 -6.75 -7.16 -3.61
C GLN A 313 -5.79 -7.83 -4.59
N CYS A 314 -5.81 -7.39 -5.85
CA CYS A 314 -4.89 -7.87 -6.87
C CYS A 314 -3.46 -7.40 -6.55
N GLY A 315 -2.48 -8.30 -6.59
CA GLY A 315 -1.07 -7.94 -6.44
C GLY A 315 -0.47 -7.36 -7.72
N ALA A 316 0.62 -6.60 -7.60
CA ALA A 316 1.29 -5.96 -8.73
C ALA A 316 1.73 -6.96 -9.82
N VAL A 317 2.18 -8.16 -9.43
CA VAL A 317 2.62 -9.20 -10.38
C VAL A 317 1.45 -9.77 -11.16
N ALA A 318 0.30 -9.96 -10.52
CA ALA A 318 -0.90 -10.42 -11.21
C ALA A 318 -1.30 -9.41 -12.29
N LEU A 319 -1.30 -8.12 -11.96
CA LEU A 319 -1.58 -7.05 -12.93
C LEU A 319 -0.55 -7.04 -14.07
N LEU A 320 0.75 -7.17 -13.76
CA LEU A 320 1.81 -7.21 -14.78
C LEU A 320 1.65 -8.41 -15.73
N LYS A 321 1.30 -9.60 -15.22
CA LYS A 321 1.01 -10.77 -16.07
C LYS A 321 -0.19 -10.53 -16.97
N ALA A 322 -1.24 -9.85 -16.49
CA ALA A 322 -2.37 -9.46 -17.34
C ALA A 322 -1.95 -8.47 -18.44
N PHE A 323 -1.07 -7.50 -18.15
CA PHE A 323 -0.52 -6.63 -19.19
C PHE A 323 0.29 -7.39 -20.27
N ILE A 324 1.02 -8.42 -19.86
CA ILE A 324 1.76 -9.29 -20.78
C ILE A 324 0.82 -10.14 -21.64
N GLU A 325 -0.21 -10.74 -21.04
CA GLU A 325 -1.26 -11.49 -21.75
C GLU A 325 -2.00 -10.62 -22.77
N LEU A 326 -2.27 -9.37 -22.42
CA LEU A 326 -2.87 -8.35 -23.31
C LEU A 326 -1.86 -7.74 -24.30
N LYS A 327 -0.59 -8.17 -24.28
CA LYS A 327 0.48 -7.71 -25.18
C LYS A 327 0.76 -6.20 -25.13
N VAL A 328 0.39 -5.52 -24.02
CA VAL A 328 0.68 -4.09 -23.83
C VAL A 328 2.02 -3.84 -23.14
N VAL A 329 2.58 -4.88 -22.52
CA VAL A 329 3.93 -4.92 -21.93
C VAL A 329 4.60 -6.19 -22.39
N SER A 330 5.86 -6.11 -22.82
CA SER A 330 6.68 -7.27 -23.16
C SER A 330 7.82 -7.43 -22.16
N VAL A 331 8.01 -8.66 -21.67
CA VAL A 331 9.21 -9.03 -20.94
C VAL A 331 10.17 -9.64 -21.95
N GLN A 332 11.25 -8.94 -22.27
CA GLN A 332 12.24 -9.48 -23.19
C GLN A 332 12.99 -10.62 -22.52
N LYS A 333 13.09 -11.75 -23.23
CA LYS A 333 14.14 -12.73 -23.00
C LYS A 333 15.40 -12.12 -23.59
N SER A 334 16.33 -11.73 -22.73
CA SER A 334 17.66 -11.32 -23.15
C SER A 334 18.42 -12.51 -23.71
#